data_AF-D6YBN1-F1
#
_entry.id   AF-D6YBN1-F1
#
_cell.length_a   1.000
_cell.length_b   1.000
_cell.length_c   1.000
_cell.angle_alpha   90.00
_cell.angle_beta   90.00
_cell.angle_gamma   90.00
#
_symmetry.space_group_name_H-M   'P 1'
#
loop_
_entity.id
_entity.type
_entity.pdbx_description
1 polymer ?
#
loop_
_entity_poly.entity_id
_entity_poly.type
_entity_poly.pdbx_seq_one_letter_code
_entity_poly.pdbx_strand_id
1 'polypeptide(L)' 'MCLAGEPSVESAKRELGLADDEVDDAYGLVCVDPGRRLYAMRVTEDAGRRVCGHDPAASGPYSDPSIAPYGRED' A
#
# COMPACT_ATOMS: atom_id res chain seq x y z
N MET A 1 19.73 -9.34 19.08
CA MET A 1 18.32 -9.53 18.69
C MET A 1 17.94 -8.31 17.86
N CYS A 2 17.84 -8.44 16.54
CA CYS A 2 17.30 -7.38 15.71
C CYS A 2 15.81 -7.30 16.05
N LEU A 3 15.38 -6.20 16.69
CA LEU A 3 13.95 -5.88 16.76
C LEU A 3 13.49 -5.81 15.31
N ALA A 4 12.56 -6.68 14.90
CA ALA A 4 11.86 -6.46 13.66
C ALA A 4 11.28 -5.05 13.78
N GLY A 5 11.88 -4.10 13.05
CA GLY A 5 11.57 -2.69 13.17
C GLY A 5 10.08 -2.47 12.99
N GLU A 6 9.57 -1.41 13.60
CA GLU A 6 8.19 -0.99 13.37
C GLU A 6 7.89 -1.00 11.86
N PRO A 7 6.74 -1.54 11.45
CA PRO A 7 6.39 -1.66 10.04
C PRO A 7 6.48 -0.28 9.40
N SER A 8 7.33 -0.18 8.38
CA SER A 8 7.66 1.06 7.70
C SER A 8 7.51 0.91 6.19
N VAL A 9 7.27 2.02 5.50
CA VAL A 9 7.20 2.06 4.04
C VAL A 9 8.47 1.50 3.41
N GLU A 10 9.64 1.87 3.93
CA GLU A 10 10.93 1.34 3.43
C GLU A 10 11.06 -0.18 3.58
N SER A 11 10.59 -0.75 4.70
CA SER A 11 10.62 -2.19 4.89
C SER A 11 9.68 -2.90 3.92
N ALA A 12 8.46 -2.35 3.74
CA ALA A 12 7.50 -2.88 2.78
C ALA A 12 8.01 -2.80 1.33
N LYS A 13 8.62 -1.67 0.93
CA LYS A 13 9.24 -1.49 -0.39
C LYS A 13 10.27 -2.59 -0.68
N ARG A 14 11.17 -2.82 0.28
CA ARG A 14 12.24 -3.83 0.15
C ARG A 14 11.68 -5.26 0.10
N GLU A 15 10.67 -5.58 0.92
CA GLU A 15 10.10 -6.93 0.95
C GLU A 15 9.25 -7.23 -0.29
N LEU A 16 8.52 -6.23 -0.82
CA LEU A 16 7.65 -6.38 -1.99
C LEU A 16 8.34 -6.05 -3.32
N GLY A 17 9.60 -5.62 -3.29
CA GLY A 17 10.37 -5.26 -4.49
C GLY A 17 9.84 -4.03 -5.22
N LEU A 18 9.31 -3.05 -4.48
CA LEU A 18 8.73 -1.83 -5.03
C LEU A 18 9.79 -0.72 -5.18
N ALA A 19 9.71 0.00 -6.30
CA ALA A 19 10.48 1.22 -6.52
C ALA A 19 9.84 2.42 -5.80
N ASP A 20 10.62 3.49 -5.63
CA ASP A 20 10.18 4.68 -4.90
C ASP A 20 8.99 5.37 -5.57
N ASP A 21 9.01 5.49 -6.89
CA ASP A 21 7.94 6.07 -7.71
C ASP A 21 6.66 5.20 -7.76
N GLU A 22 6.75 3.94 -7.34
CA GLU A 22 5.61 3.03 -7.31
C GLU A 22 4.78 3.15 -6.04
N VAL A 23 5.24 3.91 -5.06
CA VAL A 23 4.63 4.05 -3.73
C VAL A 23 4.31 5.53 -3.46
N ASP A 24 3.15 5.77 -2.87
CA ASP A 24 2.81 7.10 -2.37
C ASP A 24 3.32 7.25 -0.92
N ASP A 25 4.55 7.75 -0.76
CA ASP A 25 5.14 8.01 0.56
C ASP A 25 4.38 9.07 1.37
N ALA A 26 3.62 9.95 0.71
CA ALA A 26 2.78 10.93 1.40
C ALA A 26 1.54 10.26 2.03
N TYR A 27 1.00 9.22 1.38
CA TYR A 27 -0.03 8.36 1.97
C TYR A 27 0.53 7.48 3.09
N GLY A 28 1.73 6.95 2.89
CA GLY A 28 2.45 6.15 3.89
C GLY A 28 1.85 4.77 4.15
N LEU A 29 2.13 4.21 5.35
CA LEU A 29 1.68 2.89 5.75
C LEU A 29 0.59 2.99 6.84
N VAL A 30 -0.59 2.47 6.54
CA VAL A 30 -1.76 2.54 7.41
C VAL A 30 -1.99 1.19 8.07
N CYS A 31 -2.04 1.14 9.40
CA CYS A 31 -2.41 -0.09 10.12
C CYS A 31 -3.93 -0.32 10.00
N VAL A 32 -4.33 -1.42 9.38
CA VAL A 32 -5.74 -1.80 9.20
C VAL A 32 -6.22 -2.66 10.37
N ASP A 33 -5.41 -3.64 10.78
CA ASP A 33 -5.69 -4.51 11.91
C ASP A 33 -4.40 -4.87 12.63
N PRO A 34 -4.13 -4.31 13.83
CA PRO A 34 -2.90 -4.58 14.55
C PRO A 34 -2.84 -6.00 15.13
N GLY A 35 -3.99 -6.61 15.45
CA GLY A 35 -4.07 -7.99 15.96
C GLY A 35 -3.68 -9.02 14.91
N ARG A 36 -3.91 -8.71 13.64
CA ARG A 36 -3.53 -9.52 12.48
C ARG A 36 -2.26 -9.02 11.79
N ARG A 37 -1.64 -7.94 12.30
CA ARG A 37 -0.51 -7.25 11.67
C ARG A 37 -0.78 -6.92 10.19
N LEU A 38 -1.99 -6.43 9.90
CA LEU A 38 -2.43 -6.07 8.57
C LEU A 38 -2.23 -4.57 8.32
N TYR A 39 -1.60 -4.25 7.19
CA TYR A 39 -1.29 -2.88 6.79
C TYR A 39 -1.75 -2.62 5.36
N ALA A 40 -2.09 -1.37 5.07
CA ALA A 40 -2.42 -0.88 3.73
C ALA A 40 -1.44 0.21 3.32
N MET A 41 -1.10 0.22 2.04
CA MET A 41 -0.23 1.22 1.41
C MET A 41 -0.78 1.51 0.03
N ARG A 42 -0.65 2.77 -0.41
CA ARG A 42 -1.02 3.15 -1.77
C ARG A 42 0.16 2.93 -2.70
N VAL A 43 -0.10 2.23 -3.79
CA VAL A 43 0.86 1.95 -4.85
C VAL A 43 0.27 2.26 -6.21
N THR A 44 1.12 2.35 -7.23
CA THR A 44 0.66 2.42 -8.63
C THR A 44 -0.12 1.15 -9.00
N GLU A 45 -1.04 1.29 -9.96
CA GLU A 45 -1.88 0.17 -10.38
C GLU A 45 -1.07 -1.02 -10.92
N ASP A 46 0.01 -0.75 -11.68
CA ASP A 46 0.89 -1.79 -12.22
C ASP A 46 1.64 -2.54 -11.11
N ALA A 47 2.18 -1.81 -10.13
CA ALA A 47 2.86 -2.39 -8.98
C ALA A 47 1.89 -3.25 -8.13
N GLY A 48 0.67 -2.76 -7.89
CA GLY A 48 -0.37 -3.52 -7.19
C GLY A 48 -0.71 -4.83 -7.89
N ARG A 49 -0.86 -4.81 -9.22
CA ARG A 49 -1.10 -6.04 -10.01
C ARG A 49 0.07 -7.01 -9.95
N ARG A 50 1.32 -6.53 -10.04
CA ARG A 50 2.52 -7.36 -9.93
C ARG A 50 2.63 -8.03 -8.57
N VAL A 51 2.50 -7.25 -7.50
CA VAL A 51 2.66 -7.73 -6.12
C VAL A 51 1.56 -8.75 -5.78
N CYS A 52 0.29 -8.46 -6.08
CA CYS A 52 -0.81 -9.37 -5.78
C CYS A 52 -0.81 -10.64 -6.66
N GLY A 53 -0.14 -10.61 -7.81
CA GLY A 53 0.07 -11.78 -8.65
C GLY A 53 1.23 -12.68 -8.21
N HIS A 54 2.15 -12.16 -7.38
CA HIS A 54 3.38 -12.86 -6.99
C HIS A 54 3.41 -13.25 -5.51
N ASP A 55 2.93 -12.38 -4.63
CA ASP A 55 3.00 -12.56 -3.18
C ASP A 55 1.63 -12.99 -2.61
N PRO A 56 1.52 -14.18 -1.99
CA PRO A 56 0.26 -14.69 -1.45
C PRO A 56 -0.17 -14.00 -0.15
N ALA A 57 0.70 -13.22 0.48
CA ALA A 57 0.36 -12.40 1.64
C ALA A 57 -0.14 -11.00 1.25
N ALA A 58 0.06 -10.59 -0.01
CA ALA A 58 -0.50 -9.38 -0.56
C ALA A 58 -1.93 -9.59 -1.10
N SER A 59 -2.80 -8.59 -0.91
CA SER A 59 -4.15 -8.60 -1.44
C SER A 59 -4.50 -7.23 -2.02
N GLY A 60 -5.23 -7.23 -3.14
CA GLY A 60 -5.51 -6.04 -3.93
C GLY A 60 -5.32 -6.31 -5.44
N PRO A 61 -5.25 -5.26 -6.27
CA PRO A 61 -5.42 -3.86 -5.91
C PRO A 61 -6.85 -3.54 -5.44
N TYR A 62 -6.98 -2.64 -4.47
CA TYR A 62 -8.26 -2.08 -4.04
C TYR A 62 -8.44 -0.70 -4.68
N SER A 63 -9.65 -0.39 -5.14
CA SER A 63 -9.93 0.91 -5.76
C SER A 63 -9.77 2.06 -4.76
N ASP A 64 -8.96 3.05 -5.11
CA ASP A 64 -8.88 4.37 -4.45
C ASP A 64 -9.44 5.45 -5.40
N PRO A 65 -10.76 5.49 -5.65
CA PRO A 65 -11.34 6.50 -6.53
C PRO A 65 -11.23 7.88 -5.89
N SER A 66 -10.86 8.89 -6.69
CA SER A 66 -10.89 10.26 -6.23
C SER A 66 -12.31 10.66 -5.82
N ILE A 67 -12.45 11.19 -4.60
CA ILE A 67 -13.73 11.71 -4.11
C ILE A 67 -13.94 13.08 -4.76
N ALA A 68 -14.71 13.12 -5.84
CA ALA A 68 -15.16 14.38 -6.42
C ALA A 68 -16.14 15.10 -5.48
N PRO A 69 -16.18 16.44 -5.47
CA PRO A 69 -17.22 17.17 -4.76
C PRO A 69 -18.59 16.75 -5.26
N TYR A 70 -19.56 16.62 -4.35
CA TYR A 70 -20.95 16.37 -4.72
C TYR A 70 -21.53 17.63 -5.38
N GLY A 71 -21.86 17.57 -6.67
CA GLY A 71 -22.58 18.63 -7.37
C GLY A 71 -22.36 18.59 -8.88
N ARG A 72 -23.43 18.85 -9.64
CA ARG A 72 -23.33 19.08 -11.09
C ARG A 72 -22.61 20.42 -11.27
N GLU A 73 -21.52 20.45 -12.02
CA GLU A 73 -21.03 21.71 -12.57
C GLU A 73 -22.13 22.21 -13.53
N ASP A 74 -22.78 23.31 -13.18
CA ASP A 74 -23.93 23.89 -13.90
C ASP A 74 -23.72 24.00 -15.42
#